data_AF-A0A3D8HPR8-F1
#
_entry.id   AF-A0A3D8HPR8-F1
#
_cell.length_a   1.000
_cell.length_b   1.000
_cell.length_c   1.000
_cell.angle_alpha   90.00
_cell.angle_beta   90.00
_cell.angle_gamma   90.00
#
_symmetry.space_group_name_H-M   'P 1'
#
loop_
_entity.id
_entity.type
_entity.pdbx_description
1 polymer ?
#
loop_
_entity_poly.entity_id
_entity_poly.type
_entity_poly.pdbx_seq_one_letter_code
_entity_poly.pdbx_strand_id
1 'polypeptide(L)'
;MKEDLSYAEAITKVMLENGYIAPLKLLYKDVFKYKDSSKIVGKTPIDTIRGEVQKNKKFTRVGLGIYALSDKLDLLQKQETPKTEKEKLASRHGEIQGMLLELGNSLEEVSETYTNDKKFIFNKKPLGSICTLRNVPPFTYEHIIKIAYHSLMLFGLMKECFPQRFLRLKIPQISEMRLLNLWSCKIFKPNLFV
;
A
#
# COMPACT_ATOMS: atom_id res chain seq x y z
N MET A 1 34.88 1.45 12.54
CA MET A 1 34.51 2.53 13.49
C MET A 1 33.17 3.06 13.05
N LYS A 2 32.17 3.16 13.93
CA LYS A 2 30.91 3.82 13.59
C LYS A 2 31.23 5.31 13.37
N GLU A 3 30.93 5.82 12.19
CA GLU A 3 30.98 7.25 11.94
C GLU A 3 29.92 7.90 12.82
N ASP A 4 30.32 8.86 13.66
CA ASP A 4 29.38 9.58 14.53
C ASP A 4 28.85 10.81 13.81
N LEU A 5 27.93 10.57 12.87
CA LEU A 5 27.40 11.61 12.00
C LEU A 5 26.31 12.44 12.70
N SER A 6 26.13 13.67 12.22
CA SER A 6 24.97 14.47 12.60
C SER A 6 23.67 13.77 12.20
N TYR A 7 22.57 14.03 12.91
CA TYR A 7 21.27 13.42 12.56
C TYR A 7 20.87 13.71 11.11
N ALA A 8 21.09 14.93 10.63
CA ALA A 8 20.80 15.31 9.25
C ALA A 8 21.62 14.49 8.23
N GLU A 9 22.90 14.26 8.51
CA GLU A 9 23.81 13.53 7.62
C GLU A 9 23.48 12.03 7.62
N ALA A 10 23.23 11.46 8.80
CA ALA A 10 22.81 10.07 8.94
C ALA A 10 21.48 9.81 8.20
N ILE A 11 20.49 10.70 8.34
CA ILE A 11 19.22 10.62 7.60
C ILE A 11 19.47 10.72 6.09
N THR A 12 20.37 11.63 5.67
CA THR A 12 20.69 11.81 4.25
C THR A 12 21.32 10.54 3.66
N LYS A 13 22.25 9.88 4.37
CA LYS A 13 22.82 8.59 3.94
C LYS A 13 21.74 7.52 3.79
N VAL A 14 20.86 7.39 4.79
CA VAL A 14 19.74 6.43 4.73
C VAL A 14 18.82 6.71 3.53
N MET A 15 18.53 7.98 3.23
CA MET A 15 17.73 8.33 2.06
C MET A 15 18.46 8.05 0.75
N LEU A 16 19.77 8.31 0.65
CA LEU A 16 20.56 8.01 -0.55
C LEU A 16 20.57 6.50 -0.86
N GLU A 17 20.69 5.65 0.15
CA GLU A 17 20.65 4.19 0.00
C GLU A 17 19.28 3.66 -0.44
N ASN A 18 18.20 4.37 -0.07
CA ASN A 18 16.82 3.99 -0.41
C ASN A 18 16.29 4.69 -1.68
N GLY A 19 17.17 5.24 -2.53
CA GLY A 19 16.75 5.91 -3.76
C GLY A 19 16.08 7.26 -3.53
N TYR A 20 16.65 8.06 -2.63
CA TYR A 20 16.28 9.45 -2.29
C TYR A 20 14.97 9.64 -1.51
N ILE A 21 14.25 8.56 -1.19
CA ILE A 21 12.99 8.57 -0.42
C ILE A 21 13.13 7.63 0.78
N ALA A 22 12.60 8.03 1.94
CA ALA A 22 12.48 7.13 3.09
C ALA A 22 11.19 7.38 3.89
N PRO A 23 10.46 6.33 4.29
CA PRO A 23 9.40 6.44 5.29
C PRO A 23 10.00 6.64 6.68
N LEU A 24 9.30 7.38 7.53
CA LEU A 24 9.74 7.76 8.87
C LEU A 24 10.07 6.53 9.75
N LYS A 25 9.31 5.44 9.59
CA LYS A 25 9.57 4.17 10.28
C LYS A 25 10.91 3.54 9.91
N LEU A 26 11.35 3.69 8.66
CA LEU A 26 12.66 3.21 8.20
C LEU A 26 13.77 4.06 8.79
N LEU A 27 13.61 5.38 8.81
CA LEU A 27 14.58 6.30 9.42
C LEU A 27 14.83 5.95 10.90
N TYR A 28 13.79 5.61 11.66
CA TYR A 28 13.95 5.20 13.06
C TYR A 28 14.78 3.93 13.25
N LYS A 29 14.82 3.05 12.25
CA LYS A 29 15.58 1.81 12.30
C LYS A 29 17.03 2.02 11.84
N ASP A 30 17.20 2.70 10.72
CA ASP A 30 18.46 2.69 9.98
C ASP A 30 19.39 3.88 10.31
N VAL A 31 18.87 4.96 10.90
CA VAL A 31 19.72 6.11 11.30
C VAL A 31 20.79 5.70 12.33
N PHE A 32 20.49 4.73 13.20
CA PHE A 32 21.44 4.23 14.20
C PHE A 32 22.55 3.32 13.63
N LYS A 33 22.52 3.01 12.32
CA LYS A 33 23.67 2.40 11.63
C LYS A 33 24.82 3.39 11.47
N TYR A 34 24.47 4.67 11.25
CA TYR A 34 25.38 5.78 10.96
C TYR A 34 25.59 6.70 12.15
N LYS A 35 25.11 6.30 13.33
CA LYS A 35 25.24 7.08 14.55
C LYS A 35 25.48 6.18 15.74
N ASP A 36 26.37 6.59 16.62
CA ASP A 36 26.66 5.88 17.85
C ASP A 36 25.51 6.03 18.85
N SER A 37 24.69 4.98 18.98
CA SER A 37 23.60 4.94 19.97
C SER A 37 24.08 5.18 21.40
N SER A 38 25.33 4.85 21.71
CA SER A 38 25.95 5.01 23.05
C SER A 38 26.25 6.46 23.43
N LYS A 39 26.27 7.40 22.47
CA LYS A 39 26.55 8.83 22.70
C LYS A 39 25.28 9.69 22.75
N ILE A 40 24.10 9.07 22.68
CA ILE A 40 22.83 9.78 22.69
C ILE A 40 22.51 10.23 24.11
N VAL A 41 22.67 11.52 24.37
CA VAL A 41 22.42 12.16 25.68
C VAL A 41 20.91 12.42 25.92
N GLY A 42 20.06 12.29 24.90
CA GLY A 42 18.63 12.61 24.95
C GLY A 42 17.69 11.41 25.17
N LYS A 43 16.60 11.63 25.92
CA LYS A 43 15.58 10.59 26.22
C LYS A 43 14.70 10.19 25.02
N THR A 44 14.67 10.98 23.93
CA THR A 44 13.80 10.75 22.77
C THR A 44 14.51 10.96 21.43
N PRO A 45 15.37 10.00 21.01
CA PRO A 45 16.05 10.06 19.71
C PRO A 45 15.07 9.97 18.53
N ILE A 46 13.93 9.30 18.71
CA ILE A 46 12.86 9.21 17.71
C ILE A 46 12.24 10.59 17.43
N ASP A 47 11.93 11.36 18.48
CA ASP A 47 11.39 12.72 18.33
C ASP A 47 12.42 13.67 17.71
N THR A 48 13.71 13.43 17.97
CA THR A 48 14.81 14.18 17.36
C THR A 48 14.87 13.92 15.86
N ILE A 49 14.83 12.66 15.41
CA ILE A 49 14.78 12.30 13.98
C ILE A 49 13.53 12.93 13.33
N ARG A 50 12.36 12.79 13.95
CA ARG A 50 11.12 13.37 13.43
C ARG A 50 11.20 14.89 13.31
N GLY A 51 11.71 15.57 14.35
CA GLY A 51 11.87 17.01 14.36
C GLY A 51 12.86 17.49 13.31
N GLU A 52 13.98 16.79 13.13
CA GLU A 52 15.01 17.11 12.14
C GLU A 52 14.43 17.09 10.73
N VAL A 53 13.72 16.01 10.37
CA VAL A 53 13.11 15.84 9.06
C VAL A 53 12.01 16.87 8.79
N GLN A 54 11.33 17.36 9.83
CA GLN A 54 10.26 18.36 9.70
C GLN A 54 10.77 19.80 9.62
N LYS A 55 11.86 20.12 10.33
CA LYS A 55 12.40 21.49 10.43
C LYS A 55 13.40 21.80 9.33
N ASN A 56 14.16 20.82 8.87
CA ASN A 56 15.28 21.03 7.98
C ASN A 56 14.82 21.11 6.51
N LYS A 57 15.18 22.19 5.82
CA LYS A 57 14.79 22.47 4.42
C LYS A 57 15.31 21.44 3.40
N LYS A 58 16.32 20.65 3.79
CA LYS A 58 16.88 19.56 2.97
C LYS A 58 15.90 18.41 2.72
N PHE A 59 14.83 18.31 3.53
CA PHE A 59 13.85 17.25 3.42
C PHE A 59 12.49 17.82 3.05
N THR A 60 11.84 17.16 2.09
CA THR A 60 10.48 17.50 1.66
C THR A 60 9.55 16.33 1.96
N ARG A 61 8.37 16.65 2.52
CA ARG A 61 7.33 15.65 2.78
C ARG A 61 6.59 15.35 1.47
N VAL A 62 6.77 14.15 0.94
CA VAL A 62 6.11 13.70 -0.30
C VAL A 62 4.80 12.98 0.00
N GLY A 63 4.66 12.38 1.19
CA GLY A 63 3.46 11.61 1.55
C GLY A 63 3.18 11.54 3.06
N LEU A 64 2.26 10.64 3.44
CA LEU A 64 1.92 10.37 4.84
C LEU A 64 3.10 9.69 5.55
N GLY A 65 3.95 10.49 6.21
CA GLY A 65 5.15 9.99 6.88
C GLY A 65 6.26 9.54 5.93
N ILE A 66 6.22 9.98 4.67
CA ILE A 66 7.24 9.70 3.65
C ILE A 66 7.94 11.02 3.33
N TYR A 67 9.27 11.00 3.39
CA TYR A 67 10.13 12.15 3.16
C TYR A 67 11.16 11.84 2.08
N ALA A 68 11.55 12.86 1.33
CA ALA A 68 12.55 12.77 0.28
C ALA A 68 13.56 13.91 0.37
N LEU A 69 14.71 13.74 -0.27
CA LEU A 69 15.70 14.81 -0.42
C LEU A 69 15.18 15.88 -1.39
N SER A 70 15.13 17.12 -0.92
CA SER A 70 14.61 18.26 -1.69
C SER A 70 15.34 18.44 -3.03
N ASP A 71 16.66 18.25 -3.03
CA ASP A 71 17.51 18.43 -4.21
C ASP A 71 17.32 17.35 -5.29
N LYS A 72 16.65 16.24 -4.95
CA LYS A 72 16.45 15.08 -5.83
C LYS A 72 14.98 14.83 -6.16
N LEU A 73 14.08 15.76 -5.82
CA LEU A 73 12.66 15.64 -6.12
C LEU A 73 12.37 15.49 -7.62
N ASP A 74 13.15 16.15 -8.48
CA ASP A 74 12.96 16.08 -9.93
C ASP A 74 13.30 14.71 -10.52
N LEU A 75 14.12 13.91 -9.82
CA LEU A 75 14.45 12.54 -10.21
C LEU A 75 13.36 11.55 -9.79
N LEU A 76 12.46 11.95 -8.89
CA LEU A 76 11.31 11.13 -8.52
C LEU A 76 10.31 11.20 -9.67
N GLN A 77 9.96 10.04 -10.23
CA GLN A 77 8.98 9.96 -11.31
C GLN A 77 7.71 10.72 -10.88
N LYS A 78 7.44 11.86 -11.53
CA LYS A 78 6.15 12.54 -11.41
C LYS A 78 5.10 11.59 -11.99
N GLN A 79 4.45 10.81 -11.13
CA GLN A 79 3.16 10.25 -11.48
C GLN A 79 2.27 11.44 -11.83
N GLU A 80 1.66 11.40 -13.02
CA GLU A 80 0.74 12.42 -13.49
C GLU A 80 -0.29 12.68 -12.40
N THR A 81 -0.22 13.85 -11.76
CA THR A 81 -1.12 14.16 -10.67
C THR A 81 -2.53 14.34 -11.26
N PRO A 82 -3.53 13.56 -10.82
CA PRO A 82 -4.89 13.72 -11.29
C PRO A 82 -5.40 15.12 -10.93
N LYS A 83 -6.07 15.76 -11.89
CA LYS A 83 -6.42 17.19 -11.84
C LYS A 83 -7.51 17.49 -10.81
N THR A 84 -8.32 16.48 -10.44
CA THR A 84 -9.43 16.62 -9.48
C THR A 84 -9.32 15.61 -8.31
N GLU A 85 -9.77 15.97 -7.10
CA GLU A 85 -9.85 15.07 -5.93
C GLU A 85 -10.57 13.74 -6.21
N LYS A 86 -11.66 13.78 -6.99
CA LYS A 86 -12.41 12.58 -7.41
C LYS A 86 -11.58 11.67 -8.31
N GLU A 87 -10.79 12.25 -9.22
CA GLU A 87 -9.90 11.50 -10.11
C GLU A 87 -8.72 10.90 -9.32
N LYS A 88 -8.20 11.61 -8.32
CA LYS A 88 -7.19 11.08 -7.38
C LYS A 88 -7.69 9.85 -6.64
N LEU A 89 -8.92 9.94 -6.12
CA LEU A 89 -9.55 8.83 -5.41
C LEU A 89 -9.83 7.65 -6.33
N ALA A 90 -10.33 7.90 -7.54
CA ALA A 90 -10.56 6.86 -8.54
C ALA A 90 -9.24 6.19 -8.99
N SER A 91 -8.19 6.96 -9.24
CA SER A 91 -6.86 6.44 -9.58
C SER A 91 -6.31 5.54 -8.46
N ARG A 92 -6.34 6.03 -7.21
CA ARG A 92 -5.91 5.24 -6.04
C ARG A 92 -6.71 3.97 -5.87
N HIS A 93 -8.02 4.03 -6.13
CA HIS A 93 -8.87 2.86 -6.08
C HIS A 93 -8.45 1.80 -7.10
N GLY A 94 -8.23 2.20 -8.35
CA GLY A 94 -7.72 1.34 -9.41
C GLY A 94 -6.32 0.79 -9.11
N GLU A 95 -5.43 1.62 -8.54
CA GLU A 95 -4.09 1.21 -8.13
C GLU A 95 -4.10 0.12 -7.05
N ILE A 96 -4.89 0.33 -5.98
CA ILE A 96 -5.03 -0.65 -4.90
C ILE A 96 -5.63 -1.95 -5.43
N GLN A 97 -6.67 -1.87 -6.27
CA GLN A 97 -7.26 -3.06 -6.87
C GLN A 97 -6.26 -3.82 -7.76
N GLY A 98 -5.48 -3.11 -8.58
CA GLY A 98 -4.46 -3.72 -9.43
C GLY A 98 -3.40 -4.46 -8.62
N MET A 99 -2.92 -3.85 -7.53
CA MET A 99 -1.98 -4.50 -6.62
C MET A 99 -2.56 -5.76 -5.99
N LEU A 100 -3.82 -5.72 -5.55
CA LEU A 100 -4.50 -6.89 -4.96
C LEU A 100 -4.73 -8.01 -5.98
N LEU A 101 -5.01 -7.67 -7.24
CA LEU A 101 -5.15 -8.66 -8.32
C LEU A 101 -3.82 -9.34 -8.65
N GLU A 102 -2.72 -8.58 -8.78
CA GLU A 102 -1.40 -9.16 -9.00
C GLU A 102 -0.97 -10.06 -7.85
N LEU A 103 -1.17 -9.61 -6.60
CA LEU A 103 -0.90 -10.44 -5.42
C LEU A 103 -1.76 -11.70 -5.42
N GLY A 104 -3.06 -11.55 -5.66
CA GLY A 104 -4.00 -12.67 -5.76
C GLY A 104 -3.55 -13.72 -6.78
N ASN A 105 -3.23 -13.30 -7.99
CA ASN A 105 -2.77 -14.19 -9.05
C ASN A 105 -1.41 -14.86 -8.76
N SER A 106 -0.58 -14.25 -7.90
CA SER A 106 0.71 -14.82 -7.50
C SER A 106 0.62 -15.84 -6.36
N LEU A 107 -0.53 -15.93 -5.68
CA LEU A 107 -0.73 -16.86 -4.56
C LEU A 107 -1.21 -18.21 -5.09
N GLU A 108 -0.51 -19.28 -4.72
CA GLU A 108 -0.87 -20.65 -5.13
C GLU A 108 -2.28 -21.05 -4.64
N GLU A 109 -2.75 -20.51 -3.52
CA GLU A 109 -4.07 -20.80 -2.94
C GLU A 109 -5.25 -20.19 -3.73
N VAL A 110 -4.98 -19.19 -4.58
CA VAL A 110 -5.97 -18.42 -5.33
C VAL A 110 -5.98 -18.91 -6.77
N SER A 111 -7.10 -19.46 -7.21
CA SER A 111 -7.26 -19.96 -8.59
C SER A 111 -7.69 -18.86 -9.54
N GLU A 112 -8.56 -17.96 -9.08
CA GLU A 112 -9.30 -17.05 -9.94
C GLU A 112 -9.53 -15.70 -9.27
N THR A 113 -9.44 -14.61 -10.05
CA THR A 113 -9.59 -13.24 -9.56
C THR A 113 -10.55 -12.44 -10.43
N TYR A 114 -11.36 -11.58 -9.79
CA TYR A 114 -12.36 -10.75 -10.46
C TYR A 114 -12.38 -9.32 -9.93
N THR A 115 -12.53 -8.36 -10.86
CA THR A 115 -12.97 -6.99 -10.56
C THR A 115 -14.03 -6.51 -11.55
N ASN A 116 -14.96 -5.68 -11.07
CA ASN A 116 -15.89 -4.96 -11.92
C ASN A 116 -15.23 -3.79 -12.65
N ASP A 117 -14.19 -3.22 -12.06
CA ASP A 117 -13.52 -1.99 -12.47
C ASP A 117 -12.46 -2.23 -13.56
N LYS A 118 -12.81 -3.02 -14.58
CA LYS A 118 -11.90 -3.53 -15.61
C LYS A 118 -11.21 -2.45 -16.45
N LYS A 119 -11.81 -1.26 -16.51
CA LYS A 119 -11.34 -0.11 -17.31
C LYS A 119 -10.17 0.63 -16.66
N PHE A 120 -9.93 0.46 -15.36
CA PHE A 120 -8.81 1.13 -14.69
C PHE A 120 -7.48 0.59 -15.20
N ILE A 121 -6.48 1.46 -15.25
CA ILE A 121 -5.14 1.13 -15.72
C ILE A 121 -4.23 0.97 -14.50
N PHE A 122 -3.53 -0.14 -14.44
CA PHE A 122 -2.50 -0.44 -13.44
C PHE A 122 -1.25 -0.94 -14.17
N ASN A 123 -0.08 -0.37 -13.89
CA ASN A 123 1.18 -0.75 -14.53
C ASN A 123 1.11 -0.79 -16.08
N LYS A 124 0.44 0.20 -16.70
CA LYS A 124 0.19 0.30 -18.15
C LYS A 124 -0.67 -0.82 -18.75
N LYS A 125 -1.30 -1.64 -17.91
CA LYS A 125 -2.24 -2.69 -18.32
C LYS A 125 -3.63 -2.39 -17.76
N PRO A 126 -4.72 -2.67 -18.49
CA PRO A 126 -6.06 -2.56 -17.92
C PRO A 126 -6.28 -3.67 -16.87
N LEU A 127 -6.99 -3.38 -15.78
CA LEU A 127 -7.29 -4.37 -14.73
C LEU A 127 -7.99 -5.61 -15.29
N GLY A 128 -8.83 -5.43 -16.31
CA GLY A 128 -9.49 -6.54 -17.00
C GLY A 128 -8.55 -7.53 -17.69
N SER A 129 -7.30 -7.13 -17.99
CA SER A 129 -6.27 -8.05 -18.51
C SER A 129 -5.50 -8.79 -17.42
N ILE A 130 -5.55 -8.28 -16.18
CA ILE A 130 -4.93 -8.88 -15.00
C ILE A 130 -5.89 -9.89 -14.37
N CYS A 131 -7.20 -9.62 -14.42
CA CYS A 131 -8.22 -10.55 -13.92
C CYS A 131 -8.26 -11.86 -14.70
N THR A 132 -8.36 -12.97 -13.96
CA THR A 132 -8.58 -14.30 -14.51
C THR A 132 -10.03 -14.49 -14.96
N LEU A 133 -10.98 -13.98 -14.18
CA LEU A 133 -12.42 -14.14 -14.44
C LEU A 133 -13.00 -12.98 -15.23
N ARG A 134 -13.78 -13.32 -16.27
CA ARG A 134 -14.57 -12.33 -17.02
C ARG A 134 -15.89 -12.01 -16.31
N ASN A 135 -16.55 -13.00 -15.74
CA ASN A 135 -17.83 -12.85 -15.05
C ASN A 135 -17.77 -13.57 -13.70
N VAL A 136 -18.55 -13.09 -12.73
CA VAL A 136 -18.68 -13.75 -11.42
C VAL A 136 -19.49 -15.05 -11.60
N PRO A 137 -18.96 -16.21 -11.21
CA PRO A 137 -19.70 -17.47 -11.29
C PRO A 137 -20.90 -17.45 -10.34
N PRO A 138 -21.99 -18.18 -10.64
CA PRO A 138 -23.12 -18.29 -9.74
C PRO A 138 -22.74 -19.20 -8.56
N PHE A 139 -22.57 -18.60 -7.37
CA PHE A 139 -22.15 -19.32 -6.16
C PHE A 139 -23.15 -19.29 -5.02
N THR A 140 -24.21 -18.48 -5.16
CA THR A 140 -25.25 -18.29 -4.14
C THR A 140 -26.51 -17.72 -4.81
N TYR A 141 -27.44 -17.16 -4.02
CA TYR A 141 -28.63 -16.50 -4.52
C TYR A 141 -28.32 -15.28 -5.41
N GLU A 142 -29.12 -15.11 -6.45
CA GLU A 142 -28.93 -14.06 -7.46
C GLU A 142 -28.84 -12.64 -6.86
N HIS A 143 -29.65 -12.35 -5.83
CA HIS A 143 -29.61 -11.04 -5.17
C HIS A 143 -28.29 -10.78 -4.43
N ILE A 144 -27.67 -11.81 -3.84
CA ILE A 144 -26.38 -11.71 -3.17
C ILE A 144 -25.26 -11.54 -4.21
N ILE A 145 -25.32 -12.29 -5.32
CA ILE A 145 -24.38 -12.16 -6.42
C ILE A 145 -24.41 -10.73 -6.99
N LYS A 146 -25.60 -10.14 -7.16
CA LYS A 146 -25.76 -8.75 -7.63
C LYS A 146 -25.08 -7.73 -6.70
N ILE A 147 -25.18 -7.92 -5.38
CA ILE A 147 -24.50 -7.06 -4.41
C ILE A 147 -22.98 -7.26 -4.50
N ALA A 148 -22.56 -8.51 -4.62
CA ALA A 148 -21.16 -8.89 -4.61
C ALA A 148 -20.43 -8.42 -5.88
N TYR A 149 -21.13 -8.34 -7.02
CA TYR A 149 -20.63 -7.89 -8.31
C TYR A 149 -19.86 -6.57 -8.26
N HIS A 150 -20.21 -5.66 -7.34
CA HIS A 150 -19.56 -4.35 -7.18
C HIS A 150 -18.28 -4.37 -6.33
N SER A 151 -17.58 -5.50 -6.22
CA SER A 151 -16.43 -5.67 -5.32
C SER A 151 -15.34 -6.52 -5.94
N LEU A 152 -14.13 -6.41 -5.39
CA LEU A 152 -13.01 -7.25 -5.77
C LEU A 152 -13.15 -8.61 -5.10
N MET A 153 -13.02 -9.68 -5.89
CA MET A 153 -13.16 -11.05 -5.42
C MET A 153 -11.91 -11.87 -5.73
N LEU A 154 -11.51 -12.65 -4.73
CA LEU A 154 -10.45 -13.65 -4.82
C LEU A 154 -11.10 -15.02 -4.56
N PHE A 155 -11.08 -15.88 -5.57
CA PHE A 155 -11.57 -17.25 -5.49
C PHE A 155 -10.38 -18.17 -5.22
N GLY A 156 -10.55 -19.09 -4.26
CA GLY A 156 -9.52 -20.07 -3.94
C GLY A 156 -9.70 -21.36 -4.71
N LEU A 157 -8.67 -22.22 -4.67
CA LEU A 157 -8.57 -23.51 -5.36
C LEU A 157 -9.68 -24.54 -5.06
N MET A 158 -10.57 -24.30 -4.10
CA MET A 158 -11.61 -25.28 -3.79
C MET A 158 -12.61 -25.35 -4.95
N LYS A 159 -12.97 -26.58 -5.36
CA LYS A 159 -13.92 -26.94 -6.43
C LYS A 159 -15.32 -26.32 -6.29
N GLU A 160 -15.59 -25.63 -5.20
CA GLU A 160 -16.83 -24.90 -4.99
C GLU A 160 -16.63 -23.50 -5.57
N CYS A 161 -17.52 -23.07 -6.46
CA CYS A 161 -17.46 -21.76 -7.12
C CYS A 161 -17.61 -20.57 -6.14
N PHE A 162 -17.35 -20.74 -4.84
CA PHE A 162 -17.56 -19.77 -3.78
C PHE A 162 -16.28 -18.94 -3.53
N PRO A 163 -16.37 -17.60 -3.47
CA PRO A 163 -15.20 -16.76 -3.22
C PRO A 163 -14.71 -16.93 -1.79
N GLN A 164 -13.40 -17.16 -1.62
CA GLN A 164 -12.80 -17.30 -0.28
C GLN A 164 -12.61 -15.94 0.39
N ARG A 165 -12.36 -14.88 -0.39
CA ARG A 165 -12.18 -13.52 0.14
C ARG A 165 -12.94 -12.51 -0.70
N PHE A 166 -13.59 -11.59 0.00
CA PHE A 166 -14.34 -10.48 -0.57
C PHE A 166 -13.77 -9.17 -0.05
N LEU A 167 -13.27 -8.32 -0.95
CA LEU A 167 -12.82 -6.98 -0.60
C LEU A 167 -13.68 -5.94 -1.30
N ARG A 168 -14.51 -5.27 -0.48
CA ARG A 168 -15.23 -4.07 -0.91
C ARG A 168 -14.44 -2.84 -0.53
N LEU A 169 -13.82 -2.21 -1.50
CA LEU A 169 -13.18 -0.91 -1.34
C LEU A 169 -14.28 0.17 -1.47
N LYS A 170 -14.48 1.01 -0.43
CA LYS A 170 -15.40 2.16 -0.50
C LYS A 170 -14.61 3.46 -0.65
N ILE A 171 -15.03 4.30 -1.60
CA ILE A 171 -14.32 5.52 -2.04
C ILE A 171 -14.07 6.55 -0.91
N PRO A 172 -14.90 6.75 0.15
CA PRO A 172 -14.51 7.66 1.22
C PRO A 172 -13.56 7.06 2.27
N GLN A 173 -13.28 5.75 2.28
CA GLN A 173 -12.48 5.09 3.33
C GLN A 173 -10.99 4.91 2.99
N ILE A 174 -10.52 5.40 1.83
CA ILE A 174 -9.11 5.27 1.43
C ILE A 174 -8.18 6.15 2.29
N SER A 175 -8.69 7.22 2.91
CA SER A 175 -7.96 8.02 3.91
C SER A 175 -7.84 7.30 5.28
N GLU A 176 -8.67 6.30 5.55
CA GLU A 176 -8.73 5.56 6.81
C GLU A 176 -8.18 4.14 6.71
N MET A 177 -7.51 3.77 5.62
CA MET A 177 -6.74 2.53 5.55
C MET A 177 -5.50 2.61 6.46
N ARG A 178 -5.73 2.53 7.78
CA ARG A 178 -4.75 2.00 8.72
C ARG A 178 -4.34 0.63 8.19
N LEU A 179 -3.11 0.52 7.72
CA LEU A 179 -2.40 -0.72 7.36
C LEU A 179 -2.30 -1.75 8.51
N LEU A 180 -3.09 -1.60 9.58
CA LEU A 180 -3.03 -2.37 10.82
C LEU A 180 -4.20 -3.32 11.05
N ASN A 181 -5.12 -3.48 10.10
CA ASN A 181 -6.17 -4.51 10.17
C ASN A 181 -6.24 -5.39 8.91
N LEU A 182 -5.10 -5.61 8.22
CA LEU A 182 -5.03 -6.60 7.13
C LEU A 182 -5.25 -8.06 7.61
N TRP A 183 -5.44 -8.27 8.92
CA TRP A 183 -5.68 -9.58 9.54
C TRP A 183 -7.05 -9.72 10.23
N SER A 184 -7.84 -8.65 10.34
CA SER A 184 -9.25 -8.76 10.73
C SER A 184 -10.12 -8.88 9.49
N CYS A 185 -9.83 -9.86 8.65
CA CYS A 185 -10.89 -10.43 7.83
C CYS A 185 -11.92 -10.99 8.82
N LYS A 186 -13.13 -10.42 8.84
CA LYS A 186 -14.29 -11.23 9.25
C LYS A 186 -14.38 -12.33 8.19
N ILE A 187 -13.67 -13.43 8.43
CA ILE A 187 -13.84 -14.66 7.69
C ILE A 187 -15.28 -15.05 7.98
N PHE A 188 -16.16 -14.84 7.00
CA PHE A 188 -17.44 -15.52 7.01
C PHE A 188 -17.11 -16.98 6.70
N LYS A 189 -16.77 -17.75 7.74
CA LYS A 189 -16.82 -19.21 7.65
C LYS A 189 -18.29 -19.56 7.75
N PRO A 190 -18.97 -19.99 6.67
CA PRO A 190 -20.21 -20.70 6.87
C PRO A 190 -19.84 -21.96 7.65
N ASN A 191 -20.17 -22.00 8.94
CA ASN A 191 -20.27 -23.28 9.63
C ASN A 191 -21.41 -24.02 8.94
N LEU A 192 -21.10 -24.82 7.93
CA LEU A 192 -21.97 -25.90 7.52
C LEU A 192 -22.03 -26.85 8.72
N PHE A 193 -23.13 -26.74 9.46
CA PHE A 193 -23.57 -27.79 10.36
C PHE A 193 -23.68 -29.07 9.53
N VAL A 194 -22.85 -30.05 9.85
CA VAL A 194 -23.10 -31.47 9.56
C VAL A 194 -23.96 -32.01 10.69
#